data_AF-A0A7R9E931-F1
#
_entry.id   AF-A0A7R9E931-F1
#
_cell.length_a   1.000
_cell.length_b   1.000
_cell.length_c   1.000
_cell.angle_alpha   90.00
_cell.angle_beta   90.00
_cell.angle_gamma   90.00
#
_symmetry.space_group_name_H-M   'P 1'
#
loop_
_entity.id
_entity.type
_entity.pdbx_description
1 polymer ?
#
loop_
_entity_poly.entity_id
_entity_poly.type
_entity_poly.pdbx_seq_one_letter_code
_entity_poly.pdbx_strand_id
1 'polypeptide(L)'
;MVCYSRGPNVPSSWELVGSLKVGWRFNPVTHSLRPERAFSPDFDNLSADARWFYFHLEGHHPGLVALWTDRSEDMQDVRWKLFTAAVSPRLSSEQFRQLPSHLVVPAVSLFYLQNECLPPVAAMWEVDAIIAQAVLLSMYDAPTLSNIRTPTIDTRAVRLATLFQRATRIVFMLVATCGYPVPKLQIMPWQYFDGKLFHLTYLKAKSGAGHGELCNHQVVLLEQFQQVRRAVFG
;
A
#
# COMPACT_ATOMS: atom_id res chain seq x y z
N MET A 1 15.40 -6.01 5.86
CA MET A 1 16.87 -6.12 5.75
C MET A 1 17.34 -6.80 7.03
N VAL A 2 17.85 -8.03 6.94
CA VAL A 2 18.32 -8.81 8.09
C VAL A 2 19.85 -8.82 8.01
N CYS A 3 20.53 -8.31 9.04
CA CYS A 3 21.99 -8.37 9.12
C CYS A 3 22.40 -9.38 10.19
N TYR A 4 23.13 -10.41 9.76
CA TYR A 4 23.94 -11.30 10.60
C TYR A 4 25.12 -10.53 11.20
N SER A 5 25.45 -10.77 12.47
CA SER A 5 26.66 -10.24 13.11
C SER A 5 27.90 -11.02 12.66
N ARG A 6 28.92 -10.30 12.16
CA ARG A 6 30.30 -10.82 12.03
C ARG A 6 31.15 -10.33 13.21
N GLY A 7 32.05 -11.21 13.66
CA GLY A 7 32.92 -11.06 14.84
C GLY A 7 34.04 -10.01 14.74
N PRO A 8 34.87 -9.90 15.78
CA PRO A 8 35.69 -8.73 16.06
C PRO A 8 37.00 -8.78 15.28
N ASN A 9 37.27 -7.74 14.48
CA ASN A 9 38.59 -7.24 14.02
C ASN A 9 38.56 -6.72 12.56
N VAL A 10 37.95 -5.55 12.31
CA VAL A 10 38.18 -4.77 11.08
C VAL A 10 38.35 -3.28 11.44
N PRO A 11 39.37 -2.56 10.92
CA PRO A 11 39.69 -1.18 11.33
C PRO A 11 38.74 -0.12 10.74
N SER A 12 38.70 1.01 11.42
CA SER A 12 37.82 2.17 11.24
C SER A 12 38.19 3.05 10.03
N SER A 13 37.39 3.00 8.97
CA SER A 13 37.17 4.17 8.08
C SER A 13 36.09 3.87 7.03
N TRP A 14 34.84 3.88 7.45
CA TRP A 14 33.70 4.31 6.63
C TRP A 14 32.59 4.72 7.60
N GLU A 15 32.44 6.02 7.82
CA GLU A 15 31.26 6.57 8.49
C GLU A 15 30.13 6.57 7.47
N LEU A 16 29.25 5.57 7.56
CA LEU A 16 27.90 5.67 6.99
C LEU A 16 26.98 6.19 8.08
N VAL A 17 26.42 7.36 7.79
CA VAL A 17 25.36 8.07 8.49
C VAL A 17 24.26 7.09 8.98
N GLY A 18 24.07 7.05 10.29
CA GLY A 18 22.79 6.72 10.94
C GLY A 18 22.25 5.30 10.76
N SER A 19 22.94 4.28 11.31
CA SER A 19 22.31 2.97 11.52
C SER A 19 21.62 2.91 12.88
N LEU A 20 20.28 3.06 12.89
CA LEU A 20 19.44 2.73 14.05
C LEU A 20 19.53 1.21 14.32
N LYS A 21 20.35 0.81 15.29
CA LYS A 21 20.33 -0.55 15.84
C LYS A 21 19.21 -0.65 16.87
N VAL A 22 18.00 -1.01 16.42
CA VAL A 22 16.92 -1.40 17.33
C VAL A 22 17.04 -2.91 17.59
N GLY A 23 17.54 -3.27 18.78
CA GLY A 23 17.56 -4.65 19.26
C GLY A 23 16.18 -5.05 19.80
N TRP A 24 15.77 -6.29 19.57
CA TRP A 24 14.53 -6.86 20.11
C TRP A 24 14.85 -8.05 21.01
N ARG A 25 14.31 -8.07 22.22
CA ARG A 25 14.34 -9.25 23.10
C ARG A 25 13.01 -9.98 23.04
N PHE A 26 13.09 -11.27 22.73
CA PHE A 26 11.95 -12.18 22.86
C PHE A 26 11.79 -12.60 24.33
N ASN A 27 10.61 -12.39 24.89
CA ASN A 27 10.23 -12.92 26.19
C ASN A 27 9.51 -14.27 25.99
N PRO A 28 10.14 -15.40 26.37
CA PRO A 28 9.58 -16.72 26.15
C PRO A 28 8.41 -17.06 27.09
N VAL A 29 8.23 -16.31 28.19
CA VAL A 29 7.13 -16.55 29.15
C VAL A 29 5.84 -15.90 28.66
N THR A 30 5.94 -14.71 28.06
CA THR A 30 4.78 -13.95 27.59
C THR A 30 4.62 -13.96 26.07
N HIS A 31 5.49 -14.69 25.35
CA HIS A 31 5.57 -14.74 23.89
C HIS A 31 5.54 -13.35 23.22
N SER A 32 6.17 -12.35 23.85
CA SER A 32 6.17 -10.97 23.37
C SER A 32 7.56 -10.48 23.03
N LEU A 33 7.67 -9.71 21.95
CA LEU A 33 8.88 -9.01 21.58
C LEU A 33 8.86 -7.64 22.24
N ARG A 34 9.89 -7.36 23.05
CA ARG A 34 10.10 -6.02 23.61
C ARG A 34 11.33 -5.39 22.95
N PRO A 35 11.27 -4.10 22.58
CA PRO A 35 12.46 -3.40 22.15
C PRO A 35 13.44 -3.35 23.33
N GLU A 36 14.68 -3.77 23.10
CA GLU A 36 15.75 -3.66 24.07
C GLU A 36 16.03 -2.15 24.19
N ARG A 37 15.74 -1.56 25.37
CA ARG A 37 16.03 -0.14 25.62
C ARG A 37 17.55 0.04 25.60
N ALA A 38 18.11 0.30 24.42
CA ALA A 38 19.36 1.02 24.33
C ALA A 38 19.05 2.45 24.76
N PHE A 39 19.41 2.81 25.99
CA PHE A 39 19.46 4.20 26.43
C PHE A 39 20.48 4.92 25.54
N SER A 40 20.00 5.55 24.47
CA SER A 40 20.69 6.63 23.79
C SER A 40 19.91 7.92 24.09
N PRO A 41 20.54 8.95 24.66
CA PRO A 41 19.86 10.18 25.07
C PRO A 41 19.28 11.01 23.90
N ASP A 42 19.53 10.60 22.65
CA ASP A 42 18.98 11.26 21.45
C ASP A 42 17.61 10.73 21.00
N PHE A 43 17.02 9.74 21.69
CA PHE A 43 15.69 9.22 21.34
C PHE A 43 14.55 10.19 21.65
N ASP A 44 14.76 11.16 22.54
CA ASP A 44 13.74 12.16 22.90
C ASP A 44 13.45 13.16 21.77
N ASN A 45 14.27 13.17 20.70
CA ASN A 45 14.10 14.04 19.53
C ASN A 45 13.61 13.31 18.27
N LEU A 46 13.25 12.03 18.36
CA LEU A 46 12.47 11.36 17.30
C LEU A 46 11.02 11.85 17.37
N SER A 47 10.79 13.03 16.79
CA SER A 47 9.51 13.61 16.36
C SER A 47 8.31 13.25 17.24
N ALA A 48 7.80 14.24 17.98
CA ALA A 48 6.53 14.19 18.71
C ALA A 48 5.31 13.68 17.89
N ASP A 49 5.45 13.52 16.58
CA ASP A 49 4.44 12.99 15.65
C ASP A 49 4.51 11.48 15.39
N ALA A 50 5.45 10.74 15.98
CA ALA A 50 5.51 9.28 15.83
C ALA A 50 4.35 8.59 16.59
N ARG A 51 3.22 8.40 15.91
CA ARG A 51 2.07 7.64 16.44
C ARG A 51 2.37 6.14 16.39
N TRP A 52 2.62 5.55 17.56
CA TRP A 52 2.69 4.10 17.71
C TRP A 52 1.28 3.52 17.81
N PHE A 53 0.88 2.75 16.81
CA PHE A 53 -0.35 1.98 16.88
C PHE A 53 -0.02 0.56 17.33
N TYR A 54 -0.35 0.24 18.57
CA TYR A 54 -0.37 -1.14 19.04
C TYR A 54 -1.64 -1.80 18.52
N PHE A 55 -1.53 -2.66 17.52
CA PHE A 55 -2.65 -3.51 17.13
C PHE A 55 -2.56 -4.82 17.91
N HIS A 56 -3.61 -5.10 18.68
CA HIS A 56 -3.73 -6.36 19.41
C HIS A 56 -4.34 -7.37 18.44
N LEU A 57 -3.52 -8.26 17.88
CA LEU A 57 -4.04 -9.47 17.26
C LEU A 57 -4.48 -10.37 18.40
N GLU A 58 -5.79 -10.45 18.64
CA GLU A 58 -6.35 -11.37 19.62
C GLU A 58 -5.98 -12.81 19.21
N GLY A 59 -5.33 -13.55 20.12
CA GLY A 59 -4.95 -14.96 19.92
C GLY A 59 -3.45 -15.22 19.86
N HIS A 60 -3.08 -16.51 19.88
CA HIS A 60 -1.70 -16.94 19.68
C HIS A 60 -1.27 -16.60 18.24
N HIS A 61 -0.05 -16.06 18.08
CA HIS A 61 0.48 -15.80 16.76
C HIS A 61 0.54 -17.13 15.95
N PRO A 62 0.06 -17.18 14.70
CA PRO A 62 0.08 -18.43 13.92
C PRO A 62 1.51 -18.92 13.61
N GLY A 63 2.51 -18.03 13.72
CA GLY A 63 3.87 -18.30 13.26
C GLY A 63 3.98 -18.16 11.74
N LEU A 64 5.21 -17.89 11.26
CA LEU A 64 5.42 -17.57 9.84
C LEU A 64 5.11 -18.73 8.90
N VAL A 65 5.44 -19.95 9.33
CA VAL A 65 5.18 -21.17 8.52
C VAL A 65 3.69 -21.33 8.31
N ALA A 66 2.88 -21.38 9.38
CA ALA A 66 1.43 -21.51 9.24
C ALA A 66 0.82 -20.36 8.44
N LEU A 67 1.25 -19.12 8.71
CA LEU A 67 0.81 -17.93 7.95
C LEU A 67 1.02 -18.09 6.44
N TRP A 68 2.08 -18.77 6.00
CA TRP A 68 2.40 -18.93 4.57
C TRP A 68 1.96 -20.25 3.96
N THR A 69 1.76 -21.31 4.74
CA THR A 69 1.46 -22.66 4.23
C THR A 69 0.02 -23.12 4.46
N ASP A 70 -0.63 -22.70 5.54
CA ASP A 70 -2.02 -23.11 5.82
C ASP A 70 -2.98 -22.52 4.77
N ARG A 71 -4.01 -23.27 4.36
CA ARG A 71 -4.97 -22.87 3.33
C ARG A 71 -6.41 -22.82 3.86
N SER A 72 -6.58 -22.92 5.18
CA SER A 72 -7.87 -22.73 5.86
C SER A 72 -8.43 -21.30 5.66
N GLU A 73 -9.76 -21.18 5.71
CA GLU A 73 -10.44 -19.88 5.70
C GLU A 73 -10.08 -19.05 6.94
N ASP A 74 -9.97 -19.70 8.11
CA ASP A 74 -9.52 -19.05 9.36
C ASP A 74 -8.15 -18.39 9.19
N MET A 75 -7.19 -19.07 8.56
CA MET A 75 -5.88 -18.48 8.27
C MET A 75 -6.01 -17.34 7.26
N GLN A 76 -6.92 -17.44 6.28
CA GLN A 76 -7.13 -16.37 5.33
C GLN A 76 -7.64 -15.10 6.01
N ASP A 77 -8.51 -15.21 7.00
CA ASP A 77 -8.98 -14.09 7.81
C ASP A 77 -7.85 -13.47 8.62
N VAL A 78 -6.97 -14.29 9.20
CA VAL A 78 -5.77 -13.80 9.90
C VAL A 78 -4.85 -13.04 8.95
N ARG A 79 -4.63 -13.52 7.72
CA ARG A 79 -3.81 -12.82 6.71
C ARG A 79 -4.40 -11.46 6.36
N TRP A 80 -5.71 -11.38 6.17
CA TRP A 80 -6.41 -10.13 5.86
C TRP A 80 -6.29 -9.12 7.00
N LYS A 81 -6.56 -9.54 8.24
CA LYS A 81 -6.42 -8.70 9.44
C LYS A 81 -4.98 -8.22 9.62
N LEU A 82 -4.00 -9.11 9.46
CA LEU A 82 -2.59 -8.77 9.57
C LEU A 82 -2.17 -7.77 8.49
N PHE A 83 -2.60 -7.97 7.25
CA PHE A 83 -2.29 -7.10 6.12
C PHE A 83 -2.85 -5.68 6.31
N THR A 84 -4.13 -5.54 6.65
CA THR A 84 -4.70 -4.21 6.86
C THR A 84 -4.08 -3.52 8.06
N ALA A 85 -3.90 -4.22 9.19
CA ALA A 85 -3.24 -3.68 10.38
C ALA A 85 -1.79 -3.23 10.12
N ALA A 86 -1.05 -3.95 9.27
CA ALA A 86 0.32 -3.59 8.90
C ALA A 86 0.39 -2.31 8.03
N VAL A 87 -0.69 -1.94 7.34
CA VAL A 87 -0.77 -0.70 6.58
C VAL A 87 -1.31 0.44 7.44
N SER A 88 -2.44 0.22 8.12
CA SER A 88 -3.06 1.18 9.02
C SER A 88 -4.11 0.50 9.91
N PRO A 89 -4.19 0.82 11.21
CA PRO A 89 -5.27 0.33 12.07
C PRO A 89 -6.65 0.86 11.67
N ARG A 90 -6.71 1.88 10.80
CA ARG A 90 -7.98 2.45 10.29
C ARG A 90 -8.53 1.66 9.08
N LEU A 91 -7.75 0.76 8.49
CA LEU A 91 -8.19 -0.04 7.36
C LEU A 91 -9.07 -1.21 7.82
N SER A 92 -10.31 -1.23 7.33
CA SER A 92 -11.21 -2.37 7.53
C SER A 92 -10.89 -3.51 6.57
N SER A 93 -10.50 -4.67 7.11
CA SER A 93 -10.29 -5.88 6.30
C SER A 93 -11.55 -6.31 5.54
N GLU A 94 -12.73 -6.17 6.14
CA GLU A 94 -14.02 -6.52 5.54
C GLU A 94 -14.33 -5.65 4.32
N GLN A 95 -14.13 -4.34 4.43
CA GLN A 95 -14.40 -3.38 3.35
C GLN A 95 -13.49 -3.64 2.14
N PHE A 96 -12.19 -3.83 2.39
CA PHE A 96 -11.21 -4.01 1.31
C PHE A 96 -11.29 -5.39 0.66
N ARG A 97 -11.79 -6.41 1.37
CA ARG A 97 -12.00 -7.76 0.83
C ARG A 97 -13.18 -7.84 -0.14
N GLN A 98 -14.12 -6.88 -0.07
CA GLN A 98 -15.24 -6.77 -1.02
C GLN A 98 -14.85 -6.12 -2.35
N LEU A 99 -13.66 -5.51 -2.44
CA LEU A 99 -13.17 -4.93 -3.68
C LEU A 99 -12.77 -6.04 -4.67
N PRO A 100 -12.92 -5.81 -5.99
CA PRO A 100 -12.26 -6.65 -6.98
C PRO A 100 -10.76 -6.78 -6.67
N SER A 101 -10.21 -7.99 -6.74
CA SER A 101 -8.82 -8.26 -6.30
C SER A 101 -7.78 -7.31 -6.91
N HIS A 102 -7.92 -6.99 -8.20
CA HIS A 102 -7.01 -6.08 -8.90
C HIS A 102 -7.07 -4.63 -8.38
N LEU A 103 -8.15 -4.26 -7.69
CA LEU A 103 -8.33 -2.95 -7.09
C LEU A 103 -7.89 -2.88 -5.62
N VAL A 104 -7.54 -3.99 -4.98
CA VAL A 104 -7.13 -3.98 -3.57
C VAL A 104 -5.83 -3.22 -3.35
N VAL A 105 -4.76 -3.57 -4.08
CA VAL A 105 -3.46 -2.88 -3.97
C VAL A 105 -3.56 -1.38 -4.29
N PRO A 106 -4.20 -0.93 -5.39
CA PRO A 106 -4.34 0.49 -5.65
C PRO A 106 -5.21 1.21 -4.60
N ALA A 107 -6.31 0.60 -4.13
CA ALA A 107 -7.16 1.19 -3.09
C ALA A 107 -6.42 1.37 -1.76
N VAL A 108 -5.71 0.33 -1.28
CA VAL A 108 -4.93 0.38 -0.04
C VAL A 108 -3.80 1.42 -0.15
N SER A 109 -3.17 1.50 -1.32
CA SER A 109 -2.12 2.49 -1.57
C SER A 109 -2.65 3.92 -1.54
N LEU A 110 -3.82 4.16 -2.15
CA LEU A 110 -4.49 5.47 -2.11
C LEU A 110 -4.96 5.81 -0.70
N PHE A 111 -5.51 4.85 0.04
CA PHE A 111 -5.87 5.04 1.44
C PHE A 111 -4.66 5.51 2.25
N TYR A 112 -3.52 4.83 2.13
CA TYR A 112 -2.29 5.21 2.83
C TYR A 112 -1.83 6.62 2.44
N LEU A 113 -1.74 6.92 1.14
CA LEU A 113 -1.30 8.23 0.64
C LEU A 113 -2.25 9.38 1.03
N GLN A 114 -3.54 9.09 1.21
CA GLN A 114 -4.56 10.08 1.53
C GLN A 114 -4.72 10.30 3.04
N ASN A 115 -4.63 9.23 3.83
CA ASN A 115 -5.00 9.25 5.24
C ASN A 115 -3.79 9.20 6.17
N GLU A 116 -2.72 8.49 5.81
CA GLU A 116 -1.54 8.31 6.67
C GLU A 116 -0.42 9.30 6.37
N CYS A 117 -0.33 9.80 5.13
CA CYS A 117 0.58 10.89 4.79
C CYS A 117 -0.05 12.26 5.13
N LEU A 118 0.64 13.04 5.96
CA LEU A 118 0.21 14.39 6.35
C LEU A 118 1.24 15.45 5.87
N PRO A 119 0.81 16.46 5.08
CA PRO A 119 -0.53 16.64 4.51
C PRO A 119 -0.86 15.58 3.43
N PRO A 120 -2.15 15.41 3.07
CA PRO A 120 -2.55 14.47 2.01
C PRO A 120 -1.80 14.72 0.70
N VAL A 121 -1.36 13.64 0.06
CA VAL A 121 -0.44 13.70 -1.08
C VAL A 121 -1.13 14.19 -2.38
N ALA A 122 -2.43 13.98 -2.49
CA ALA A 122 -3.23 14.25 -3.69
C ALA A 122 -4.52 15.01 -3.35
N ALA A 123 -4.97 15.88 -4.25
CA ALA A 123 -6.31 16.44 -4.17
C ALA A 123 -7.36 15.36 -4.48
N MET A 124 -8.59 15.55 -4.00
CA MET A 124 -9.66 14.55 -4.16
C MET A 124 -9.90 14.16 -5.62
N TRP A 125 -9.90 15.12 -6.55
CA TRP A 125 -10.06 14.84 -7.98
C TRP A 125 -8.84 14.13 -8.60
N GLU A 126 -7.65 14.29 -8.02
CA GLU A 126 -6.44 13.58 -8.46
C GLU A 126 -6.49 12.11 -8.02
N VAL A 127 -7.03 11.84 -6.83
CA VAL A 127 -7.35 10.47 -6.38
C VAL A 127 -8.41 9.86 -7.30
N ASP A 128 -9.47 10.59 -7.61
CA ASP A 128 -10.50 10.14 -8.56
C ASP A 128 -9.88 9.78 -9.93
N ALA A 129 -8.90 10.54 -10.43
CA ALA A 129 -8.20 10.20 -11.67
C ALA A 129 -7.42 8.87 -11.62
N ILE A 130 -6.77 8.58 -10.48
CA ILE A 130 -6.03 7.32 -10.26
C ILE A 130 -7.00 6.14 -10.12
N ILE A 131 -8.13 6.31 -9.43
CA ILE A 131 -9.17 5.28 -9.34
C ILE A 131 -9.77 5.00 -10.72
N ALA A 132 -10.11 6.07 -11.47
CA ALA A 132 -10.71 5.96 -12.80
C ALA A 132 -9.82 5.17 -13.78
N GLN A 133 -8.51 5.43 -13.82
CA GLN A 133 -7.64 4.64 -14.71
C GLN A 133 -7.52 3.18 -14.26
N ALA A 134 -7.55 2.92 -12.95
CA ALA A 134 -7.41 1.56 -12.43
C ALA A 134 -8.60 0.69 -12.83
N VAL A 135 -9.83 1.24 -12.73
CA VAL A 135 -11.04 0.52 -13.17
C VAL A 135 -11.11 0.41 -14.70
N LEU A 136 -10.75 1.48 -15.41
CA LEU A 136 -10.78 1.51 -16.88
C LEU A 136 -9.82 0.51 -17.51
N LEU A 137 -8.67 0.25 -16.90
CA LEU A 137 -7.61 -0.57 -17.50
C LEU A 137 -8.10 -1.97 -17.93
N SER A 138 -9.07 -2.53 -17.20
CA SER A 138 -9.72 -3.81 -17.53
C SER A 138 -10.37 -3.86 -18.92
N MET A 139 -10.70 -2.70 -19.50
CA MET A 139 -11.33 -2.56 -20.81
C MET A 139 -10.33 -2.44 -21.97
N TYR A 140 -9.03 -2.37 -21.67
CA TYR A 140 -8.00 -2.12 -22.68
C TYR A 140 -7.09 -3.32 -22.85
N ASP A 141 -6.75 -3.64 -24.10
CA ASP A 141 -5.69 -4.56 -24.43
C ASP A 141 -4.35 -3.81 -24.65
N ALA A 142 -3.25 -4.56 -24.67
CA ALA A 142 -1.92 -3.98 -24.83
C ALA A 142 -1.74 -3.17 -26.14
N PRO A 143 -2.25 -3.62 -27.31
CA PRO A 143 -2.22 -2.81 -28.53
C PRO A 143 -2.95 -1.48 -28.38
N THR A 144 -4.15 -1.46 -27.80
CA THR A 144 -4.92 -0.21 -27.60
C THR A 144 -4.17 0.74 -26.67
N LEU A 145 -3.66 0.23 -25.54
CA LEU A 145 -2.85 1.04 -24.60
C LEU A 145 -1.60 1.63 -25.28
N SER A 146 -0.91 0.83 -26.10
CA SER A 146 0.31 1.27 -26.79
C SER A 146 0.05 2.45 -27.73
N ASN A 147 -1.13 2.51 -28.33
CA ASN A 147 -1.54 3.53 -29.29
C ASN A 147 -2.13 4.79 -28.64
N ILE A 148 -2.30 4.80 -27.30
CA ILE A 148 -2.74 6.00 -26.59
C ILE A 148 -1.74 7.14 -26.85
N ARG A 149 -2.28 8.29 -27.27
CA ARG A 149 -1.57 9.55 -27.43
C ARG A 149 -2.05 10.53 -26.37
N THR A 150 -1.11 11.08 -25.60
CA THR A 150 -1.40 12.13 -24.63
C THR A 150 -1.17 13.50 -25.28
N PRO A 151 -2.14 14.42 -25.25
CA PRO A 151 -2.03 15.69 -25.96
C PRO A 151 -0.94 16.60 -25.37
N THR A 152 -0.73 16.51 -24.05
CA THR A 152 0.28 17.25 -23.29
C THR A 152 0.82 16.35 -22.17
N ILE A 153 2.00 16.70 -21.64
CA ILE A 153 2.57 16.05 -20.46
C ILE A 153 2.45 17.00 -19.27
N ASP A 154 1.60 16.63 -18.32
CA ASP A 154 1.44 17.30 -17.03
C ASP A 154 2.47 16.79 -15.99
N THR A 155 3.29 17.68 -15.45
CA THR A 155 4.34 17.33 -14.50
C THR A 155 3.81 16.84 -13.15
N ARG A 156 2.65 17.34 -12.72
CA ARG A 156 1.98 16.90 -11.48
C ARG A 156 1.45 15.49 -11.64
N ALA A 157 0.87 15.16 -12.79
CA ALA A 157 0.46 13.79 -13.11
C ALA A 157 1.67 12.83 -13.01
N VAL A 158 2.80 13.15 -13.65
CA VAL A 158 4.00 12.29 -13.62
C VAL A 158 4.51 12.07 -12.17
N ARG A 159 4.50 13.11 -11.34
CA ARG A 159 4.89 13.01 -9.92
C ARG A 159 3.93 12.13 -9.13
N LEU A 160 2.62 12.28 -9.33
CA LEU A 160 1.60 11.45 -8.68
C LEU A 160 1.70 9.99 -9.09
N ALA A 161 1.86 9.70 -10.39
CA ALA A 161 2.11 8.35 -10.88
C ALA A 161 3.33 7.73 -10.18
N THR A 162 4.41 8.49 -10.03
CA THR A 162 5.63 8.02 -9.37
C THR A 162 5.39 7.69 -7.90
N LEU A 163 4.69 8.56 -7.16
CA LEU A 163 4.38 8.34 -5.74
C LEU A 163 3.44 7.14 -5.56
N PHE A 164 2.42 7.04 -6.40
CA PHE A 164 1.48 5.93 -6.41
C PHE A 164 2.16 4.59 -6.73
N GLN A 165 3.05 4.55 -7.73
CA GLN A 165 3.82 3.34 -8.06
C GLN A 165 4.78 2.93 -6.92
N ARG A 166 5.35 3.89 -6.21
CA ARG A 166 6.16 3.60 -5.02
C ARG A 166 5.31 3.03 -3.88
N ALA A 167 4.16 3.62 -3.60
CA ALA A 167 3.24 3.13 -2.58
C ALA A 167 2.75 1.71 -2.89
N THR A 168 2.29 1.46 -4.13
CA THR A 168 1.81 0.14 -4.55
C THR A 168 2.89 -0.94 -4.49
N ARG A 169 4.16 -0.59 -4.78
CA ARG A 169 5.29 -1.51 -4.56
C ARG A 169 5.44 -1.91 -3.09
N ILE A 170 5.30 -0.96 -2.17
CA ILE A 170 5.38 -1.23 -0.72
C ILE A 170 4.20 -2.09 -0.29
N VAL A 171 2.98 -1.75 -0.69
CA VAL A 171 1.77 -2.52 -0.40
C VAL A 171 1.87 -3.94 -0.97
N PHE A 172 2.40 -4.12 -2.18
CA PHE A 172 2.63 -5.45 -2.75
C PHE A 172 3.61 -6.29 -1.90
N MET A 173 4.69 -5.68 -1.38
CA MET A 173 5.58 -6.36 -0.43
C MET A 173 4.83 -6.75 0.84
N LEU A 174 3.96 -5.88 1.36
CA LEU A 174 3.13 -6.19 2.54
C LEU A 174 2.19 -7.36 2.29
N VAL A 175 1.52 -7.43 1.14
CA VAL A 175 0.70 -8.57 0.76
C VAL A 175 1.51 -9.87 0.81
N ALA A 176 2.71 -9.88 0.24
CA ALA A 176 3.58 -11.05 0.26
C ALA A 176 4.02 -11.43 1.68
N THR A 177 4.42 -10.46 2.51
CA THR A 177 4.83 -10.72 3.90
C THR A 177 3.69 -11.24 4.77
N CYS A 178 2.46 -10.78 4.51
CA CYS A 178 1.26 -11.20 5.21
C CYS A 178 0.66 -12.51 4.65
N GLY A 179 1.41 -13.27 3.85
CA GLY A 179 1.00 -14.59 3.38
C GLY A 179 0.00 -14.59 2.22
N TYR A 180 -0.06 -13.51 1.44
CA TYR A 180 -0.96 -13.37 0.28
C TYR A 180 -2.47 -13.46 0.63
N PRO A 181 -3.02 -12.48 1.39
CA PRO A 181 -4.48 -12.36 1.57
C PRO A 181 -5.24 -12.18 0.23
N VAL A 182 -4.55 -11.74 -0.83
CA VAL A 182 -5.09 -11.57 -2.19
C VAL A 182 -4.26 -12.41 -3.18
N PRO A 183 -4.88 -13.05 -4.20
CA PRO A 183 -4.15 -13.82 -5.21
C PRO A 183 -3.11 -12.97 -5.96
N LYS A 184 -1.84 -13.41 -5.92
CA LYS A 184 -0.69 -12.68 -6.50
C LYS A 184 -0.89 -12.22 -7.94
N LEU A 185 -1.40 -13.09 -8.81
CA LEU A 185 -1.56 -12.77 -10.24
C LEU A 185 -2.59 -11.67 -10.50
N GLN A 186 -3.57 -11.52 -9.61
CA GLN A 186 -4.63 -10.52 -9.74
C GLN A 186 -4.18 -9.13 -9.27
N ILE A 187 -3.04 -9.02 -8.58
CA ILE A 187 -2.52 -7.77 -8.01
C ILE A 187 -1.20 -7.33 -8.63
N MET A 188 -0.86 -7.86 -9.80
CA MET A 188 0.32 -7.41 -10.51
C MET A 188 0.12 -5.98 -11.04
N PRO A 189 1.16 -5.13 -11.11
CA PRO A 189 1.00 -3.71 -11.47
C PRO A 189 0.26 -3.43 -12.78
N TRP A 190 0.41 -4.31 -13.78
CA TRP A 190 -0.27 -4.21 -15.07
C TRP A 190 -1.77 -4.55 -15.02
N GLN A 191 -2.29 -5.00 -13.87
CA GLN A 191 -3.72 -5.23 -13.67
C GLN A 191 -4.48 -3.96 -13.29
N TYR A 192 -3.78 -2.92 -12.82
CA TYR A 192 -4.43 -1.71 -12.31
C TYR A 192 -3.73 -0.40 -12.67
N PHE A 193 -2.61 -0.41 -13.38
CA PHE A 193 -1.96 0.83 -13.78
C PHE A 193 -1.33 0.79 -15.18
N ASP A 194 -1.67 1.80 -15.98
CA ASP A 194 -0.94 2.16 -17.19
C ASP A 194 -0.66 3.68 -17.19
N GLY A 195 0.59 4.06 -17.48
CA GLY A 195 1.01 5.45 -17.39
C GLY A 195 0.37 6.38 -18.42
N LYS A 196 0.07 5.87 -19.63
CA LYS A 196 -0.57 6.67 -20.69
C LYS A 196 -2.06 6.83 -20.42
N LEU A 197 -2.72 5.75 -20.02
CA LEU A 197 -4.13 5.77 -19.63
C LEU A 197 -4.35 6.70 -18.43
N PHE A 198 -3.51 6.59 -17.39
CA PHE A 198 -3.56 7.48 -16.24
C PHE A 198 -3.41 8.95 -16.65
N HIS A 199 -2.49 9.25 -17.55
CA HIS A 199 -2.28 10.63 -17.98
C HIS A 199 -3.51 11.21 -18.69
N LEU A 200 -4.17 10.42 -19.53
CA LEU A 200 -5.44 10.82 -20.17
C LEU A 200 -6.55 11.05 -19.14
N THR A 201 -6.76 10.11 -18.20
CA THR A 201 -7.79 10.26 -17.18
C THR A 201 -7.50 11.43 -16.25
N TYR A 202 -6.22 11.71 -15.95
CA TYR A 202 -5.80 12.86 -15.17
C TYR A 202 -6.17 14.17 -15.85
N LEU A 203 -5.85 14.33 -17.14
CA LEU A 203 -6.21 15.54 -17.90
C LEU A 203 -7.72 15.73 -17.96
N LYS A 204 -8.48 14.63 -18.13
CA LYS A 204 -9.95 14.64 -18.12
C LYS A 204 -10.53 15.04 -16.76
N ALA A 205 -9.99 14.50 -15.66
CA ALA A 205 -10.41 14.89 -14.31
C ALA A 205 -10.07 16.36 -14.02
N LYS A 206 -8.88 16.80 -14.45
CA LYS A 206 -8.41 18.19 -14.31
C LYS A 206 -9.30 19.19 -15.04
N SER A 207 -9.92 18.80 -16.15
CA SER A 207 -10.91 19.63 -16.86
C SER A 207 -12.30 19.64 -16.23
N GLY A 208 -12.49 18.99 -15.08
CA GLY A 208 -13.75 18.98 -14.34
C GLY A 208 -14.74 17.88 -14.76
N ALA A 209 -14.28 16.83 -15.45
CA ALA A 209 -15.14 15.72 -15.83
C ALA A 209 -15.76 15.01 -14.61
N GLY A 210 -17.05 14.69 -14.70
CA GLY A 210 -17.74 13.94 -13.65
C GLY A 210 -17.33 12.47 -13.59
N HIS A 211 -17.66 11.77 -12.49
CA HIS A 211 -17.30 10.36 -12.28
C HIS A 211 -17.81 9.42 -13.38
N GLY A 212 -19.02 9.66 -13.88
CA GLY A 212 -19.58 8.91 -15.01
C GLY A 212 -18.73 9.05 -16.26
N GLU A 213 -18.32 10.28 -16.61
CA GLU A 213 -17.44 10.52 -17.75
C GLU A 213 -16.07 9.89 -17.55
N LEU A 214 -15.48 9.99 -16.35
CA LEU A 214 -14.20 9.37 -16.02
C LEU A 214 -14.25 7.83 -16.16
N CYS A 215 -15.41 7.22 -15.97
CA CYS A 215 -15.64 5.78 -16.11
C CYS A 215 -16.25 5.40 -17.48
N ASN A 216 -16.16 6.27 -18.49
CA ASN A 216 -16.75 6.07 -19.83
C ASN A 216 -18.25 5.71 -19.81
N HIS A 217 -18.98 6.19 -18.80
CA HIS A 217 -20.38 5.88 -18.51
C HIS A 217 -20.71 4.38 -18.40
N GLN A 218 -19.70 3.55 -18.14
CA GLN A 218 -19.87 2.13 -17.90
C GLN A 218 -20.32 1.91 -16.45
N VAL A 219 -21.54 1.39 -16.27
CA VAL A 219 -22.17 1.20 -14.95
C VAL A 219 -21.29 0.37 -14.01
N VAL A 220 -20.79 -0.77 -14.49
CA VAL A 220 -19.93 -1.67 -13.69
C VAL A 220 -18.65 -0.97 -13.23
N LEU A 221 -18.02 -0.17 -14.10
CA LEU A 221 -16.80 0.56 -13.74
C LEU A 221 -17.08 1.69 -12.77
N LEU A 222 -18.22 2.38 -12.93
CA LEU A 222 -18.65 3.43 -12.02
C LEU A 222 -18.95 2.87 -10.61
N GLU A 223 -19.55 1.69 -10.51
CA GLU A 223 -19.78 1.00 -9.24
C GLU A 223 -18.46 0.64 -8.55
N GLN A 224 -17.51 0.04 -9.28
CA GLN A 224 -16.18 -0.26 -8.76
C GLN A 224 -15.44 1.00 -8.32
N PHE A 225 -15.51 2.07 -9.13
CA PHE A 225 -14.97 3.39 -8.80
C PHE A 225 -15.55 3.92 -7.49
N GLN A 226 -16.88 3.89 -7.34
CA GLN A 226 -17.57 4.34 -6.13
C GLN A 226 -17.20 3.49 -4.91
N GLN A 227 -17.01 2.18 -5.09
CA GLN A 227 -16.60 1.27 -4.02
C GLN A 227 -15.18 1.59 -3.53
N VAL A 228 -14.22 1.74 -4.45
CA VAL A 228 -12.84 2.12 -4.12
C VAL A 228 -12.79 3.51 -3.49
N ARG A 229 -13.51 4.49 -4.05
CA ARG A 229 -13.55 5.85 -3.53
C ARG A 229 -14.08 5.90 -2.09
N ARG A 230 -15.14 5.15 -1.79
CA ARG A 230 -15.64 4.98 -0.41
C ARG A 230 -14.62 4.30 0.50
N ALA A 231 -13.84 3.35 0.00
CA ALA A 231 -12.79 2.72 0.79
C ALA A 231 -11.61 3.66 1.09
N VAL A 232 -11.32 4.63 0.21
CA VAL A 232 -10.21 5.58 0.39
C VAL A 232 -10.59 6.76 1.30
N PHE A 233 -11.82 7.27 1.20
CA PHE A 233 -12.26 8.48 1.91
C PHE A 233 -13.25 8.25 3.06
N GLY A 234 -13.81 7.05 3.15
CA GLY A 234 -14.81 6.69 4.17
C GLY A 234 -14.23 6.33 5.52
#